data_AF-F7MB33-F1
#
_entry.id   AF-F7MB33-F1
#
_cell.length_a   1.000
_cell.length_b   1.000
_cell.length_c   1.000
_cell.angle_alpha   90.00
_cell.angle_beta   90.00
_cell.angle_gamma   90.00
#
_symmetry.space_group_name_H-M   'P 1'
#
loop_
_entity.id
_entity.type
_entity.pdbx_description
1 polymer ?
#
loop_
_entity_poly.entity_id
_entity_poly.type
_entity_poly.pdbx_seq_one_letter_code
_entity_poly.pdbx_strand_id
1 'polypeptide(L)'
;MKSRIISLVIFALCLMPHWAKAQITASNPLEWMALAEGNEVINDQIEKQINGQTKTAMLQNSIAAEFNRIHKWEKQYNSYLKTVSGYASSLKACTHLYNDGVRIFLTLGKLGNAIRNNPQGIIASMSMNNLYIETATELVSVFTLLNDAVAKGGKENMLTGAERSKTLWALNDKLSVFSRKLHLLYLSIRYYTLNDVWNNVTAGMLDRNNGEAARMAMSRWRRAAVLAR
;
A
#
# COMPACT_ATOMS: atom_id res chain seq x y z
N MET A 1 40.65 -20.32 -10.98
CA MET A 1 41.64 -20.12 -12.07
C MET A 1 42.01 -21.40 -12.86
N LYS A 2 41.80 -22.61 -12.34
CA LYS A 2 42.12 -23.88 -13.07
C LYS A 2 41.20 -24.21 -14.26
N SER A 3 39.94 -23.79 -14.25
CA SER A 3 38.95 -24.09 -15.31
C SER A 3 39.17 -23.32 -16.63
N ARG A 4 39.68 -22.08 -16.57
CA ARG A 4 40.00 -21.30 -17.77
C ARG A 4 41.21 -21.86 -18.54
N ILE A 5 42.16 -22.47 -17.83
CA ILE A 5 43.35 -23.08 -18.43
C ILE A 5 42.98 -24.38 -19.15
N ILE A 6 42.09 -25.20 -18.57
CA ILE A 6 41.60 -26.43 -19.21
C ILE A 6 40.81 -26.11 -20.49
N SER A 7 39.97 -25.06 -20.46
CA SER A 7 39.22 -24.61 -21.65
C SER A 7 40.12 -24.07 -22.77
N LEU A 8 41.23 -23.42 -22.43
CA LEU A 8 42.20 -22.92 -23.41
C LEU A 8 43.07 -24.05 -23.99
N VAL A 9 43.40 -25.07 -23.19
CA VAL A 9 44.15 -26.25 -23.66
C VAL A 9 43.31 -27.11 -24.62
N ILE A 10 42.00 -27.25 -24.37
CA ILE A 10 41.09 -27.95 -25.29
C ILE A 10 40.94 -27.19 -26.61
N PHE A 11 40.87 -25.86 -26.57
CA PHE A 11 40.80 -25.02 -27.77
C PHE A 11 42.09 -25.07 -28.60
N ALA A 12 43.26 -25.13 -27.94
CA ALA A 12 44.55 -25.26 -28.60
C ALA A 12 44.80 -26.66 -29.19
N LEU A 13 44.28 -27.74 -28.57
CA LEU A 13 44.39 -29.10 -29.11
C LEU A 13 43.55 -29.29 -30.38
N CYS A 14 42.41 -28.60 -30.50
CA CYS A 14 41.58 -28.59 -31.71
C CYS A 14 42.15 -27.76 -32.88
N LEU A 15 43.21 -26.98 -32.63
CA LEU A 15 43.90 -26.15 -33.65
C LEU A 15 45.18 -26.81 -34.20
N MET A 16 45.52 -28.01 -33.75
CA MET A 16 46.60 -28.80 -34.36
C MET A 16 46.16 -29.27 -35.74
N PRO A 17 46.90 -28.96 -36.82
CA PRO A 17 46.59 -29.50 -38.13
C PRO A 17 46.80 -31.02 -38.06
N HIS A 18 45.71 -31.77 -38.04
CA HIS A 18 45.80 -33.20 -38.30
C HIS A 18 46.28 -33.35 -39.74
N TRP A 19 47.52 -33.77 -39.90
CA TRP A 19 48.07 -34.18 -41.19
C TRP A 19 47.34 -35.45 -41.62
N ALA A 20 46.11 -35.29 -42.10
CA ALA A 20 45.46 -36.31 -42.92
C ALA A 20 46.27 -36.35 -44.22
N LYS A 21 47.13 -37.36 -44.35
CA LYS A 21 47.67 -37.74 -45.65
C LYS A 21 46.48 -38.08 -46.53
N ALA A 22 46.02 -37.13 -47.33
CA ALA A 22 45.21 -37.44 -48.49
C ALA A 22 46.12 -38.24 -49.42
N GLN A 23 46.01 -39.57 -49.39
CA GLN A 23 46.46 -40.39 -50.50
C GLN A 23 45.74 -39.84 -51.74
N ILE A 24 46.53 -39.43 -52.74
CA ILE A 24 46.03 -39.12 -54.06
C ILE A 24 45.58 -40.45 -54.66
N THR A 25 44.33 -40.81 -54.40
CA THR A 25 43.65 -41.89 -55.10
C THR A 25 43.20 -41.33 -56.44
N ALA A 26 43.54 -42.02 -57.52
CA ALA A 26 43.31 -41.62 -58.90
C ALA A 26 41.91 -41.00 -59.12
N SER A 27 41.89 -39.71 -59.41
CA SER A 27 40.69 -38.92 -59.73
C SER A 27 39.95 -39.50 -60.94
N ASN A 28 38.89 -40.26 -60.68
CA ASN A 28 37.90 -40.62 -61.69
C ASN A 28 37.06 -39.36 -62.02
N PRO A 29 36.90 -38.97 -63.31
CA PRO A 29 36.10 -37.80 -63.72
C PRO A 29 34.68 -37.76 -63.13
N LEU A 30 34.09 -38.91 -62.82
CA LEU A 30 32.77 -39.02 -62.19
C LEU A 30 32.73 -38.53 -60.74
N GLU A 31 33.82 -38.67 -59.97
CA GLU A 31 33.88 -38.18 -58.58
C GLU A 31 33.98 -36.66 -58.51
N TRP A 32 34.71 -36.02 -59.44
CA TRP A 32 34.76 -34.56 -59.54
C TRP A 32 33.40 -33.96 -59.92
N MET A 33 32.68 -34.62 -60.82
CA MET A 33 31.35 -34.19 -61.23
C MET A 33 30.34 -34.35 -60.08
N ALA A 34 30.38 -35.47 -59.35
CA ALA A 34 29.52 -35.69 -58.18
C ALA A 34 29.84 -34.72 -57.02
N LEU A 35 31.11 -34.37 -56.81
CA LEU A 35 31.52 -33.37 -55.83
C LEU A 35 31.10 -31.96 -56.25
N ALA A 36 31.19 -31.61 -57.54
CA ALA A 36 30.72 -30.34 -58.06
C ALA A 36 29.20 -30.19 -57.93
N GLU A 37 28.45 -31.22 -58.31
CA GLU A 37 26.99 -31.27 -58.19
C GLU A 37 26.55 -31.22 -56.72
N GLY A 38 27.22 -31.96 -55.83
CA GLY A 38 26.98 -31.89 -54.39
C GLY A 38 27.26 -30.50 -53.80
N ASN A 39 28.31 -29.83 -54.26
CA ASN A 39 28.67 -28.48 -53.80
C ASN A 39 27.66 -27.43 -54.29
N GLU A 40 27.11 -27.59 -55.50
CA GLU A 40 26.04 -26.74 -56.02
C GLU A 40 24.76 -26.87 -55.18
N VAL A 41 24.32 -28.11 -54.90
CA VAL A 41 23.13 -28.38 -54.06
C VAL A 41 23.29 -27.85 -52.63
N ILE A 42 24.48 -28.00 -52.04
CA ILE A 42 24.79 -27.46 -50.71
C ILE A 42 24.73 -25.93 -50.71
N ASN A 43 25.32 -25.28 -51.72
CA ASN A 43 25.32 -23.81 -51.81
C ASN A 43 23.89 -23.26 -51.97
N ASP A 44 23.07 -23.93 -52.78
CA ASP A 44 21.67 -23.59 -53.01
C ASP A 44 20.81 -23.77 -51.74
N GLN A 45 21.12 -24.76 -50.90
CA GLN A 45 20.50 -24.95 -49.59
C GLN A 45 20.94 -23.91 -48.55
N ILE A 46 22.24 -23.58 -48.51
CA ILE A 46 22.79 -22.55 -47.63
C ILE A 46 22.16 -21.20 -47.96
N GLU A 47 22.02 -20.85 -49.23
CA GLU A 47 21.38 -19.60 -49.65
C GLU A 47 19.90 -19.54 -49.25
N LYS A 48 19.15 -20.63 -49.44
CA LYS A 48 17.76 -20.73 -48.97
C LYS A 48 17.65 -20.59 -47.45
N GLN A 49 18.58 -21.20 -46.70
CA GLN A 49 18.60 -21.14 -45.24
C GLN A 49 18.98 -19.75 -44.74
N ILE A 50 19.97 -19.07 -45.34
CA ILE A 50 20.33 -17.68 -45.05
C ILE A 50 19.16 -16.75 -45.32
N ASN A 51 18.45 -16.92 -46.43
CA ASN A 51 17.28 -16.12 -46.77
C ASN A 51 16.12 -16.35 -45.78
N GLY A 52 15.89 -17.60 -45.36
CA GLY A 52 14.90 -17.95 -44.33
C GLY A 52 15.26 -17.37 -42.96
N GLN A 53 16.53 -17.48 -42.55
CA GLN A 53 17.03 -16.93 -41.29
C GLN A 53 16.98 -15.40 -41.29
N THR A 54 17.36 -14.75 -42.39
CA THR A 54 17.29 -13.28 -42.53
C THR A 54 15.86 -12.77 -42.42
N LYS A 55 14.89 -13.42 -43.08
CA LYS A 55 13.46 -13.08 -42.95
C LYS A 55 12.97 -13.27 -41.51
N THR A 56 13.38 -14.36 -40.86
CA THR A 56 13.01 -14.64 -39.47
C THR A 56 13.61 -13.62 -38.51
N ALA A 57 14.89 -13.24 -38.68
CA ALA A 57 15.55 -12.23 -37.87
C ALA A 57 14.90 -10.85 -38.06
N MET A 58 14.52 -10.48 -39.29
CA MET A 58 13.79 -9.24 -39.57
C MET A 58 12.42 -9.22 -38.86
N LEU A 59 11.67 -10.33 -38.93
CA LEU A 59 10.40 -10.48 -38.22
C LEU A 59 10.58 -10.41 -36.69
N GLN A 60 11.57 -11.11 -36.13
CA GLN A 60 11.88 -11.05 -34.69
C GLN A 60 12.25 -9.65 -34.23
N ASN A 61 13.05 -8.91 -35.01
CA ASN A 61 13.39 -7.52 -34.72
C ASN A 61 12.16 -6.61 -34.76
N SER A 62 11.26 -6.81 -35.73
CA SER A 62 9.98 -6.06 -35.79
C SER A 62 9.08 -6.36 -34.59
N ILE A 63 8.98 -7.63 -34.18
CA ILE A 63 8.21 -8.06 -33.00
C ILE A 63 8.82 -7.47 -31.73
N ALA A 64 10.15 -7.47 -31.59
CA ALA A 64 10.83 -6.88 -30.44
C ALA A 64 10.62 -5.35 -30.38
N ALA A 65 10.60 -4.66 -31.52
CA ALA A 65 10.30 -3.24 -31.59
C ALA A 65 8.85 -2.93 -31.18
N GLU A 66 7.88 -3.72 -31.66
CA GLU A 66 6.47 -3.60 -31.25
C GLU A 66 6.26 -3.95 -29.78
N PHE A 67 6.91 -4.99 -29.26
CA PHE A 67 6.84 -5.34 -27.84
C PHE A 67 7.39 -4.22 -26.95
N ASN A 68 8.50 -3.58 -27.37
CA ASN A 68 9.03 -2.40 -26.69
C ASN A 68 8.04 -1.21 -26.72
N ARG A 69 7.27 -1.03 -27.80
CA ARG A 69 6.21 -0.01 -27.87
C ARG A 69 5.06 -0.33 -26.92
N ILE A 70 4.57 -1.57 -26.93
CA ILE A 70 3.52 -2.06 -26.03
C ILE A 70 3.94 -1.88 -24.57
N HIS A 71 5.18 -2.23 -24.23
CA HIS A 71 5.69 -2.08 -22.87
C HIS A 71 5.76 -0.61 -22.42
N LYS A 72 6.10 0.33 -23.32
CA LYS A 72 6.04 1.77 -23.03
C LYS A 72 4.60 2.23 -22.79
N TRP A 73 3.65 1.77 -23.60
CA TRP A 73 2.22 2.08 -23.40
C TRP A 73 1.68 1.50 -22.10
N GLU A 74 2.04 0.27 -21.74
CA GLU A 74 1.69 -0.36 -20.47
C GLU A 74 2.22 0.47 -19.29
N LYS A 75 3.48 0.92 -19.35
CA LYS A 75 4.07 1.78 -18.31
C LYS A 75 3.34 3.12 -18.18
N GLN A 76 3.00 3.76 -19.30
CA GLN A 76 2.24 5.00 -19.30
C GLN A 76 0.83 4.80 -18.74
N TYR A 77 0.14 3.74 -19.18
CA TYR A 77 -1.20 3.37 -18.71
C TYR A 77 -1.22 3.10 -17.20
N ASN A 78 -0.27 2.32 -16.71
CA ASN A 78 -0.10 2.08 -15.27
C ASN A 78 0.19 3.38 -14.50
N SER A 79 0.95 4.30 -15.08
CA SER A 79 1.17 5.62 -14.48
C SER A 79 -0.13 6.42 -14.38
N TYR A 80 -0.96 6.42 -15.43
CA TYR A 80 -2.26 7.09 -15.40
C TYR A 80 -3.20 6.49 -14.36
N LEU A 81 -3.31 5.16 -14.29
CA LEU A 81 -4.16 4.50 -13.30
C LEU A 81 -3.73 4.81 -11.86
N LYS A 82 -2.42 4.87 -11.58
CA LYS A 82 -1.91 5.28 -10.27
C LYS A 82 -2.30 6.71 -9.93
N THR A 83 -2.21 7.64 -10.89
CA THR A 83 -2.60 9.04 -10.70
C THR A 83 -4.10 9.19 -10.40
N VAL A 84 -4.97 8.54 -11.18
CA VAL A 84 -6.43 8.57 -10.98
C VAL A 84 -6.81 7.95 -9.64
N SER A 85 -6.21 6.81 -9.30
CA SER A 85 -6.38 6.17 -7.99
C SER A 85 -5.95 7.10 -6.84
N GLY A 86 -4.85 7.83 -7.01
CA GLY A 86 -4.39 8.84 -6.05
C GLY A 86 -5.40 9.97 -5.83
N TYR A 87 -5.99 10.51 -6.90
CA TYR A 87 -7.04 11.53 -6.79
C TYR A 87 -8.31 10.99 -6.12
N ALA A 88 -8.78 9.81 -6.52
CA ALA A 88 -9.96 9.18 -5.92
C ALA A 88 -9.75 8.90 -4.42
N SER A 89 -8.56 8.42 -4.05
CA SER A 89 -8.16 8.20 -2.65
C SER A 89 -8.15 9.51 -1.84
N SER A 90 -7.61 10.59 -2.42
CA SER A 90 -7.63 11.92 -1.78
C SER A 90 -9.06 12.43 -1.57
N LEU A 91 -9.94 12.30 -2.57
CA LEU A 91 -11.33 12.72 -2.47
C LEU A 91 -12.10 11.94 -1.40
N LYS A 92 -11.85 10.63 -1.32
CA LYS A 92 -12.40 9.77 -0.26
C LYS A 92 -11.94 10.25 1.12
N ALA A 93 -10.65 10.52 1.30
CA ALA A 93 -10.11 11.05 2.55
C ALA A 93 -10.76 12.39 2.93
N CYS A 94 -10.89 13.34 1.98
CA CYS A 94 -11.58 14.61 2.21
C CYS A 94 -13.04 14.45 2.65
N THR A 95 -13.75 13.48 2.05
CA THR A 95 -15.14 13.19 2.42
C THR A 95 -15.24 12.67 3.86
N HIS A 96 -14.34 11.77 4.26
CA HIS A 96 -14.29 11.28 5.63
C HIS A 96 -13.92 12.38 6.62
N LEU A 97 -12.94 13.24 6.28
CA LEU A 97 -12.58 14.40 7.11
C LEU A 97 -13.76 15.35 7.33
N TYR A 98 -14.53 15.64 6.29
CA TYR A 98 -15.73 16.46 6.41
C TYR A 98 -16.76 15.80 7.35
N ASN A 99 -17.06 14.52 7.14
CA ASN A 99 -18.01 13.78 7.97
C ASN A 99 -17.57 13.71 9.44
N ASP A 100 -16.30 13.43 9.70
CA ASP A 100 -15.75 13.37 11.06
C ASP A 100 -15.76 14.76 11.72
N GLY A 101 -15.45 15.82 10.96
CA GLY A 101 -15.53 17.21 11.43
C GLY A 101 -16.94 17.61 11.86
N VAL A 102 -17.95 17.32 11.03
CA VAL A 102 -19.37 17.57 11.37
C VAL A 102 -19.77 16.78 12.62
N ARG A 103 -19.38 15.50 12.71
CA ARG A 103 -19.68 14.67 13.88
C ARG A 103 -19.04 15.22 15.16
N ILE A 104 -17.80 15.69 15.09
CA ILE A 104 -17.11 16.33 16.22
C ILE A 104 -17.88 17.57 16.67
N PHE A 105 -18.24 18.46 15.76
CA PHE A 105 -18.97 19.69 16.08
C PHE A 105 -20.31 19.40 16.78
N LEU A 106 -21.08 18.47 16.24
CA LEU A 106 -22.34 18.03 16.86
C LEU A 106 -22.12 17.40 18.24
N THR A 107 -21.04 16.64 18.41
CA THR A 107 -20.71 15.99 19.69
C THR A 107 -20.27 17.02 20.73
N LEU A 108 -19.51 18.05 20.36
CA LEU A 108 -19.17 19.17 21.25
C LEU A 108 -20.41 19.92 21.72
N GLY A 109 -21.37 20.21 20.84
CA GLY A 109 -22.64 20.81 21.24
C GLY A 109 -23.43 19.93 22.23
N LYS A 110 -23.46 18.62 21.99
CA LYS A 110 -24.09 17.66 22.91
C LYS A 110 -23.34 17.54 24.25
N LEU A 111 -22.02 17.64 24.24
CA LEU A 111 -21.17 17.64 25.42
C LEU A 111 -21.46 18.87 26.29
N GLY A 112 -21.54 20.07 25.71
CA GLY A 112 -21.93 21.28 26.44
C GLY A 112 -23.31 21.15 27.10
N ASN A 113 -24.29 20.60 26.37
CA ASN A 113 -25.61 20.32 26.93
C ASN A 113 -25.58 19.25 28.04
N ALA A 114 -24.75 18.21 27.90
CA ALA A 114 -24.59 17.18 28.91
C ALA A 114 -23.98 17.74 30.21
N ILE A 115 -22.99 18.62 30.10
CA ILE A 115 -22.38 19.32 31.24
C ILE A 115 -23.44 20.15 31.98
N ARG A 116 -24.28 20.89 31.25
CA ARG A 116 -25.34 21.71 31.85
C ARG A 116 -26.41 20.87 32.55
N ASN A 117 -26.79 19.74 31.95
CA ASN A 117 -27.88 18.90 32.45
C ASN A 117 -27.43 17.90 33.54
N ASN A 118 -26.15 17.52 33.57
CA ASN A 118 -25.58 16.60 34.55
C ASN A 118 -24.21 17.11 35.05
N PRO A 119 -24.15 18.21 35.81
CA PRO A 119 -22.89 18.80 36.26
C PRO A 119 -22.07 17.86 37.14
N GLN A 120 -22.74 17.05 37.98
CA GLN A 120 -22.13 15.97 38.76
C GLN A 120 -21.47 14.88 37.90
N GLY A 121 -21.88 14.75 36.63
CA GLY A 121 -21.32 13.79 35.68
C GLY A 121 -19.85 14.03 35.40
N ILE A 122 -19.39 15.29 35.42
CA ILE A 122 -17.97 15.64 35.27
C ILE A 122 -17.13 15.01 36.39
N ILE A 123 -17.56 15.23 37.63
CA ILE A 123 -16.87 14.74 38.82
C ILE A 123 -16.95 13.21 38.87
N ALA A 124 -18.12 12.66 38.56
CA ALA A 124 -18.31 11.21 38.50
C ALA A 124 -17.36 10.57 37.48
N SER A 125 -17.25 11.11 36.26
CA SER A 125 -16.37 10.53 35.23
C SER A 125 -14.89 10.83 35.43
N MET A 126 -14.51 11.69 36.40
CA MET A 126 -13.11 11.97 36.71
C MET A 126 -12.36 10.74 37.24
N SER A 127 -13.07 9.78 37.86
CA SER A 127 -12.49 8.47 38.22
C SER A 127 -12.05 7.66 37.00
N MET A 128 -12.55 7.99 35.80
CA MET A 128 -12.13 7.46 34.50
C MET A 128 -11.08 8.37 33.84
N ASN A 129 -10.11 8.85 34.64
CA ASN A 129 -9.12 9.88 34.30
C ASN A 129 -8.48 9.71 32.91
N ASN A 130 -8.24 8.47 32.49
CA ASN A 130 -7.65 8.18 31.19
C ASN A 130 -8.47 8.75 30.00
N LEU A 131 -9.80 8.76 30.07
CA LEU A 131 -10.64 9.22 28.95
C LEU A 131 -10.48 10.73 28.67
N TYR A 132 -10.32 11.54 29.71
CA TYR A 132 -10.10 12.99 29.56
C TYR A 132 -8.74 13.28 28.95
N ILE A 133 -7.69 12.69 29.52
CA ILE A 133 -6.31 12.86 29.06
C ILE A 133 -6.15 12.34 27.63
N GLU A 134 -6.72 11.17 27.33
CA GLU A 134 -6.69 10.63 25.99
C GLU A 134 -7.44 11.53 24.99
N THR A 135 -8.62 12.04 25.33
CA THR A 135 -9.39 12.92 24.43
C THR A 135 -8.61 14.22 24.15
N ALA A 136 -8.00 14.81 25.17
CA ALA A 136 -7.16 16.00 25.02
C ALA A 136 -5.89 15.71 24.19
N THR A 137 -5.26 14.56 24.41
CA THR A 137 -4.04 14.17 23.68
C THR A 137 -4.32 13.92 22.19
N GLU A 138 -5.46 13.31 21.84
CA GLU A 138 -5.85 13.16 20.44
C GLU A 138 -6.21 14.50 19.80
N LEU A 139 -6.85 15.43 20.54
CA LEU A 139 -7.11 16.79 20.03
C LEU A 139 -5.80 17.51 19.68
N VAL A 140 -4.82 17.47 20.58
CA VAL A 140 -3.49 18.04 20.34
C VAL A 140 -2.84 17.38 19.13
N SER A 141 -2.93 16.05 19.01
CA SER A 141 -2.37 15.30 17.89
C SER A 141 -3.03 15.67 16.54
N VAL A 142 -4.35 15.88 16.52
CA VAL A 142 -5.07 16.36 15.33
C VAL A 142 -4.62 17.79 14.98
N PHE A 143 -4.51 18.66 15.98
CA PHE A 143 -4.09 20.05 15.78
C PHE A 143 -2.66 20.16 15.25
N THR A 144 -1.71 19.38 15.80
CA THR A 144 -0.33 19.36 15.31
C THR A 144 -0.25 18.85 13.87
N LEU A 145 -0.99 17.79 13.52
CA LEU A 145 -1.05 17.29 12.14
C LEU A 145 -1.67 18.32 11.18
N LEU A 146 -2.70 19.04 11.60
CA LEU A 146 -3.27 20.13 10.80
C LEU A 146 -2.27 21.25 10.58
N ASN A 147 -1.59 21.71 11.62
CA ASN A 147 -0.59 22.76 11.51
C ASN A 147 0.59 22.33 10.63
N ASP A 148 1.08 21.10 10.78
CA ASP A 148 2.11 20.54 9.92
C ASP A 148 1.66 20.46 8.46
N ALA A 149 0.42 20.06 8.21
CA ALA A 149 -0.16 20.00 6.88
C ALA A 149 -0.28 21.41 6.25
N VAL A 150 -0.67 22.41 7.03
CA VAL A 150 -0.78 23.81 6.59
C VAL A 150 0.60 24.42 6.33
N ALA A 151 1.56 24.21 7.23
CA ALA A 151 2.92 24.71 7.10
C ALA A 151 3.63 24.11 5.86
N LYS A 152 3.46 22.80 5.62
CA LYS A 152 3.96 22.14 4.41
C LYS A 152 3.14 22.46 3.17
N GLY A 153 1.85 22.76 3.30
CA GLY A 153 0.98 23.12 2.17
C GLY A 153 1.10 24.56 1.67
N GLY A 154 1.93 25.39 2.32
CA GLY A 154 2.12 26.80 2.00
C GLY A 154 2.78 27.09 0.64
N LYS A 155 2.76 28.36 0.22
CA LYS A 155 3.23 28.82 -1.10
C LYS A 155 4.69 28.43 -1.41
N GLU A 156 5.54 28.23 -0.41
CA GLU A 156 6.97 27.94 -0.59
C GLU A 156 7.31 26.44 -0.60
N ASN A 157 6.43 25.55 -0.10
CA ASN A 157 6.75 24.13 0.11
C ASN A 157 5.69 23.17 -0.45
N MET A 158 5.12 23.51 -1.61
CA MET A 158 3.97 22.81 -2.17
C MET A 158 4.11 21.27 -2.18
N LEU A 159 3.37 20.62 -1.28
CA LEU A 159 3.31 19.15 -1.16
C LEU A 159 3.00 18.50 -2.52
N THR A 160 3.71 17.41 -2.83
CA THR A 160 3.38 16.56 -3.98
C THR A 160 2.03 15.85 -3.78
N GLY A 161 1.38 15.39 -4.86
CA GLY A 161 0.08 14.72 -4.76
C GLY A 161 0.08 13.49 -3.83
N ALA A 162 1.19 12.75 -3.80
CA ALA A 162 1.37 11.60 -2.91
C ALA A 162 1.50 12.01 -1.43
N GLU A 163 2.26 13.08 -1.14
CA GLU A 163 2.42 13.60 0.22
C GLU A 163 1.13 14.22 0.75
N ARG A 164 0.37 14.92 -0.09
CA ARG A 164 -0.98 15.40 0.26
C ARG A 164 -1.90 14.24 0.62
N SER A 165 -1.93 13.20 -0.20
CA SER A 165 -2.75 12.00 0.05
C SER A 165 -2.38 11.37 1.40
N LYS A 166 -1.08 11.15 1.65
CA LYS A 166 -0.59 10.57 2.91
C LYS A 166 -0.97 11.42 4.12
N THR A 167 -0.86 12.75 4.00
CA THR A 167 -1.20 13.69 5.07
C THR A 167 -2.70 13.71 5.36
N LEU A 168 -3.55 13.68 4.32
CA LEU A 168 -5.01 13.57 4.45
C LEU A 168 -5.42 12.27 5.15
N TRP A 169 -4.78 11.13 4.82
CA TRP A 169 -5.04 9.86 5.50
C TRP A 169 -4.62 9.87 6.96
N ALA A 170 -3.43 10.37 7.28
CA ALA A 170 -2.97 10.49 8.66
C ALA A 170 -3.89 11.38 9.50
N LEU A 171 -4.35 12.49 8.91
CA LEU A 171 -5.31 13.39 9.53
C LEU A 171 -6.66 12.68 9.74
N ASN A 172 -7.15 11.95 8.75
CA ASN A 172 -8.40 11.21 8.82
C ASN A 172 -8.39 10.19 9.96
N ASP A 173 -7.32 9.39 10.07
CA ASP A 173 -7.20 8.38 11.12
C ASP A 173 -7.22 9.02 12.50
N LYS A 174 -6.50 10.14 12.69
CA LYS A 174 -6.50 10.86 13.96
C LYS A 174 -7.82 11.55 14.28
N LEU A 175 -8.48 12.15 13.30
CA LEU A 175 -9.80 12.76 13.48
C LEU A 175 -10.83 11.71 13.89
N SER A 176 -10.81 10.53 13.27
CA SER A 176 -11.72 9.45 13.58
C SER A 176 -11.56 8.96 15.02
N VAL A 177 -10.31 8.77 15.46
CA VAL A 177 -9.99 8.38 16.85
C VAL A 177 -10.44 9.47 17.83
N PHE A 178 -10.14 10.73 17.54
CA PHE A 178 -10.58 11.86 18.38
C PHE A 178 -12.10 11.92 18.47
N SER A 179 -12.81 11.82 17.34
CA SER A 179 -14.28 11.83 17.28
C SER A 179 -14.90 10.74 18.15
N ARG A 180 -14.33 9.52 18.11
CA ARG A 180 -14.77 8.41 18.97
C ARG A 180 -14.53 8.69 20.45
N LYS A 181 -13.34 9.15 20.84
CA LYS A 181 -13.02 9.44 22.24
C LYS A 181 -13.87 10.59 22.80
N LEU A 182 -14.06 11.64 22.00
CA LEU A 182 -14.94 12.75 22.33
C LEU A 182 -16.40 12.29 22.53
N HIS A 183 -16.88 11.37 21.69
CA HIS A 183 -18.21 10.80 21.85
C HIS A 183 -18.36 9.97 23.13
N LEU A 184 -17.33 9.18 23.47
CA LEU A 184 -17.30 8.44 24.74
C LEU A 184 -17.29 9.38 25.95
N LEU A 185 -16.51 10.46 25.88
CA LEU A 185 -16.47 11.50 26.93
C LEU A 185 -17.83 12.17 27.11
N TYR A 186 -18.51 12.47 26.01
CA TYR A 186 -19.88 12.96 26.04
C TYR A 186 -20.83 11.99 26.75
N LEU A 187 -20.79 10.70 26.41
CA LEU A 187 -21.66 9.70 27.00
C LEU A 187 -21.36 9.49 28.49
N SER A 188 -20.09 9.50 28.88
CA SER A 188 -19.69 9.37 30.29
C SER A 188 -20.24 10.54 31.11
N ILE A 189 -20.06 11.77 30.65
CA ILE A 189 -20.57 12.95 31.37
C ILE A 189 -22.10 12.94 31.40
N ARG A 190 -22.76 12.51 30.31
CA ARG A 190 -24.23 12.49 30.25
C ARG A 190 -24.87 11.49 31.21
N TYR A 191 -24.31 10.28 31.34
CA TYR A 191 -24.99 9.17 32.00
C TYR A 191 -24.35 8.69 33.29
N TYR A 192 -23.08 9.02 33.53
CA TYR A 192 -22.37 8.56 34.71
C TYR A 192 -22.68 9.44 35.91
N THR A 193 -22.89 8.79 37.05
CA THR A 193 -23.30 9.42 38.30
C THR A 193 -22.41 8.99 39.47
N LEU A 194 -22.43 9.73 40.58
CA LEU A 194 -21.69 9.35 41.79
C LEU A 194 -22.11 7.98 42.35
N ASN A 195 -23.36 7.56 42.10
CA ASN A 195 -23.81 6.21 42.45
C ASN A 195 -23.07 5.15 41.62
N ASP A 196 -22.77 5.42 40.35
CA ASP A 196 -21.96 4.50 39.54
C ASP A 196 -20.51 4.40 40.07
N VAL A 197 -19.93 5.51 40.50
CA VAL A 197 -18.61 5.55 41.17
C VAL A 197 -18.64 4.69 42.43
N TRP A 198 -19.63 4.90 43.30
CA TRP A 198 -19.78 4.16 44.54
C TRP A 198 -19.92 2.65 44.30
N ASN A 199 -20.76 2.26 43.33
CA ASN A 199 -20.93 0.86 42.96
C ASN A 199 -19.64 0.22 42.42
N ASN A 200 -18.82 0.96 41.68
CA ASN A 200 -17.54 0.45 41.17
C ASN A 200 -16.50 0.30 42.29
N VAL A 201 -16.40 1.25 43.23
CA VAL A 201 -15.49 1.16 44.38
C VAL A 201 -15.88 0.00 45.31
N THR A 202 -17.18 -0.16 45.57
CA THR A 202 -17.68 -1.21 46.46
C THR A 202 -17.77 -2.59 45.80
N ALA A 203 -17.72 -2.70 44.47
CA ALA A 203 -17.74 -4.00 43.78
C ALA A 203 -16.56 -4.89 44.23
N GLY A 204 -15.35 -4.32 44.35
CA GLY A 204 -14.19 -5.05 44.86
C GLY A 204 -14.25 -5.40 46.36
N MET A 205 -15.16 -4.76 47.11
CA MET A 205 -15.38 -5.02 48.54
C MET A 205 -16.49 -6.05 48.79
N LEU A 206 -17.35 -6.30 47.81
CA LEU A 206 -18.57 -7.12 47.93
C LEU A 206 -18.46 -8.48 47.22
N ASP A 207 -17.26 -8.97 46.89
CA ASP A 207 -17.04 -10.16 46.04
C ASP A 207 -17.84 -10.13 44.72
N ARG A 208 -18.10 -8.93 44.19
CA ARG A 208 -18.84 -8.74 42.93
C ARG A 208 -17.88 -8.74 41.76
N ASN A 209 -18.18 -9.55 40.75
CA ASN A 209 -17.41 -9.57 39.52
C ASN A 209 -17.61 -8.26 38.73
N ASN A 210 -16.54 -7.74 38.13
CA ASN A 210 -16.55 -6.56 37.24
C ASN A 210 -17.63 -6.65 36.14
N GLY A 211 -17.92 -7.87 35.65
CA GLY A 211 -18.99 -8.08 34.67
C GLY A 211 -20.40 -7.77 35.20
N GLU A 212 -20.66 -8.03 36.48
CA GLU A 212 -21.94 -7.70 37.13
C GLU A 212 -22.06 -6.20 37.38
N ALA A 213 -20.98 -5.56 37.84
CA ALA A 213 -20.92 -4.10 37.98
C ALA A 213 -21.20 -3.39 36.64
N ALA A 214 -20.61 -3.88 35.55
CA ALA A 214 -20.84 -3.35 34.20
C ALA A 214 -22.29 -3.53 33.74
N ARG A 215 -22.92 -4.68 33.98
CA ARG A 215 -24.34 -4.91 33.65
C ARG A 215 -25.28 -3.99 34.44
N MET A 216 -25.00 -3.79 35.74
CA MET A 216 -25.76 -2.86 36.57
C MET A 216 -25.61 -1.41 36.11
N ALA A 217 -24.41 -0.99 35.73
CA ALA A 217 -24.19 0.34 35.13
C ALA A 217 -24.96 0.50 33.81
N MET A 218 -24.89 -0.50 32.92
CA MET A 218 -25.61 -0.46 31.65
C MET A 218 -27.13 -0.38 31.84
N SER A 219 -27.71 -1.10 32.80
CA SER A 219 -29.15 -1.04 33.08
C SER A 219 -29.57 0.32 33.65
N ARG A 220 -28.73 0.96 34.48
CA ARG A 220 -28.94 2.33 34.96
C ARG A 220 -28.86 3.35 33.82
N TRP A 221 -27.86 3.25 32.96
CA TRP A 221 -27.73 4.16 31.82
C TRP A 221 -28.90 4.04 30.85
N ARG A 222 -29.40 2.82 30.60
CA ARG A 222 -30.63 2.63 29.80
C ARG A 222 -31.83 3.32 30.43
N ARG A 223 -32.02 3.21 31.75
CA ARG A 223 -33.10 3.91 32.46
C ARG A 223 -32.94 5.42 32.40
N ALA A 224 -31.73 5.94 32.63
CA ALA A 224 -31.44 7.36 32.52
C ALA A 224 -31.66 7.90 31.09
N ALA A 225 -31.34 7.10 30.06
CA ALA A 225 -31.56 7.47 28.67
C ALA A 225 -33.05 7.58 28.30
N VAL A 226 -33.91 6.74 28.89
CA VAL A 226 -35.38 6.82 28.72
C VAL A 226 -35.93 8.08 29.39
N LEU A 227 -35.41 8.46 30.55
CA LEU A 227 -35.83 9.64 31.30
C LEU A 227 -35.30 10.96 30.73
N ALA A 228 -34.21 10.91 29.96
CA ALA A 228 -33.56 12.08 29.36
C ALA A 228 -33.98 12.36 27.90
N ARG A 229 -35.10 11.75 27.46
CA ARG A 229 -35.71 11.92 26.13
C ARG A 229 -36.85 12.92 26.21
#